data_AF-A0A4Q6BIW4-F1
#
_entry.id   AF-A0A4Q6BIW4-F1
#
_cell.length_a   1.000
_cell.length_b   1.000
_cell.length_c   1.000
_cell.angle_alpha   90.00
_cell.angle_beta   90.00
_cell.angle_gamma   90.00
#
_symmetry.space_group_name_H-M   'P 1'
#
loop_
_entity.id
_entity.type
_entity.pdbx_description
1 polymer ?
#
loop_
_entity_poly.entity_id
_entity_poly.type
_entity_poly.pdbx_seq_one_letter_code
_entity_poly.pdbx_strand_id
1 'polypeptide(L)'
;MSDFDLDELRSELDEFVVKKPKSGRSIREERIIAGFIDIQNFVDEQGRVPFHGEDGDIFERLYAVRLDRIRALGECRSLLAPFDRQGLLLESECNSSTSAEMMNDDDLLAELEGIAGVTDITELRHVRASADKRAAEEIANRIICEDFKEFKPLFKKVKEEMASGMRETRLFQTMAEIKRNQFFIVGGQIAYVAE
;
A
#
# COMPACT_ATOMS: atom_id res chain seq x y z
N MET A 1 1.60 57.37 17.73
CA MET A 1 1.41 55.93 17.55
C MET A 1 0.18 55.59 18.37
N SER A 2 -0.96 55.37 17.73
CA SER A 2 -2.20 55.00 18.40
C SER A 2 -2.02 53.63 19.05
N ASP A 3 -2.17 53.55 20.37
CA ASP A 3 -2.34 52.28 21.08
C ASP A 3 -3.69 51.73 20.66
N PHE A 4 -3.69 50.78 19.73
CA PHE A 4 -4.90 50.04 19.38
C PHE A 4 -5.16 49.03 20.49
N ASP A 5 -6.30 49.15 21.16
CA ASP A 5 -6.71 48.19 22.17
C ASP A 5 -7.03 46.85 21.48
N LEU A 6 -6.28 45.81 21.88
CA LEU A 6 -6.40 44.48 21.28
C LEU A 6 -7.78 43.86 21.53
N ASP A 7 -8.43 44.22 22.63
CA ASP A 7 -9.77 43.72 22.93
C ASP A 7 -10.84 44.40 22.07
N GLU A 8 -10.65 45.67 21.70
CA GLU A 8 -11.52 46.40 20.77
C GLU A 8 -11.43 45.80 19.37
N LEU A 9 -10.20 45.62 18.86
CA LEU A 9 -9.96 44.95 17.57
C LEU A 9 -10.53 43.53 17.51
N ARG A 10 -10.49 42.80 18.63
CA ARG A 10 -11.05 41.44 18.71
C ARG A 10 -12.57 41.44 18.58
N SER A 11 -13.24 42.41 19.21
CA SER A 11 -14.70 42.54 19.14
C SER A 11 -15.19 42.96 17.75
N GLU A 12 -14.46 43.84 17.07
CA GLU A 12 -14.73 44.18 15.68
C GLU A 12 -14.60 42.95 14.76
N LEU A 13 -13.61 42.09 15.00
CA LEU A 13 -13.38 40.89 14.19
C LEU A 13 -14.46 39.81 14.40
N ASP A 14 -15.05 39.74 15.60
CA ASP A 14 -16.10 38.77 15.94
C ASP A 14 -17.38 39.00 15.12
N GLU A 15 -17.66 40.24 14.68
CA GLU A 15 -18.77 40.54 13.76
C GLU A 15 -18.56 39.98 12.35
N PHE A 16 -17.30 39.76 11.94
CA PHE A 16 -16.95 39.17 10.64
C PHE A 16 -16.79 37.64 10.68
N VAL A 17 -16.97 37.00 11.85
CA VAL A 17 -16.97 35.54 11.96
C VAL A 17 -18.27 35.00 11.37
N VAL A 18 -18.22 34.65 10.09
CA VAL A 18 -19.27 33.88 9.42
C VAL A 18 -19.44 32.56 10.15
N LYS A 19 -20.48 32.46 11.00
CA LYS A 19 -20.88 31.20 11.64
C LYS A 19 -21.25 30.22 10.53
N LYS A 20 -20.29 29.37 10.13
CA LYS A 20 -20.56 28.24 9.25
C LYS A 20 -21.75 27.49 9.85
N PRO A 21 -22.85 27.28 9.12
CA PRO A 21 -23.95 26.49 9.64
C PRO A 21 -23.34 25.14 10.01
N LYS A 22 -23.50 24.74 11.26
CA LYS A 22 -23.25 23.35 11.64
C LYS A 22 -24.23 22.54 10.82
N SER A 23 -23.78 21.94 9.72
CA SER A 23 -24.44 20.75 9.21
C SER A 23 -24.57 19.87 10.45
N GLY A 24 -25.79 19.50 10.84
CA GLY A 24 -26.02 18.61 11.99
C GLY A 24 -25.48 17.19 11.75
N ARG A 25 -24.55 17.05 10.82
CA ARG A 25 -24.04 15.80 10.29
C ARG A 25 -22.70 15.51 10.91
N SER A 26 -22.54 14.29 11.38
CA SER A 26 -21.24 13.84 11.86
C SER A 26 -20.22 13.78 10.71
N ILE A 27 -18.93 13.89 11.02
CA ILE A 27 -17.83 13.70 10.05
C ILE A 27 -17.98 12.36 9.31
N ARG A 28 -18.52 11.35 10.00
CA ARG A 28 -18.82 10.04 9.43
C ARG A 28 -19.90 10.12 8.35
N GLU A 29 -21.00 10.82 8.61
CA GLU A 29 -22.09 11.02 7.64
C GLU A 29 -21.61 11.77 6.41
N GLU A 30 -20.82 12.84 6.58
CA GLU A 30 -20.27 13.59 5.45
C GLU A 30 -19.36 12.73 4.58
N ARG A 31 -18.54 11.85 5.18
CA ARG A 31 -17.73 10.88 4.43
C ARG A 31 -18.60 9.86 3.69
N ILE A 32 -19.70 9.40 4.30
CA ILE A 32 -20.62 8.46 3.66
C ILE A 32 -21.29 9.12 2.46
N ILE A 33 -21.77 10.36 2.61
CA ILE A 33 -22.39 11.16 1.54
C ILE A 33 -21.41 11.41 0.40
N ALA A 34 -20.20 11.89 0.70
CA ALA A 34 -19.18 12.15 -0.33
C ALA A 34 -18.89 10.89 -1.15
N GLY A 35 -18.69 9.75 -0.49
CA GLY A 35 -18.42 8.51 -1.21
C GLY A 35 -19.63 7.94 -1.96
N PHE A 36 -20.87 8.32 -1.62
CA PHE A 36 -22.04 7.97 -2.43
C PHE A 36 -22.15 8.87 -3.66
N ILE A 37 -21.81 10.15 -3.54
CA ILE A 37 -21.73 11.07 -4.69
C ILE A 37 -20.68 10.59 -5.69
N ASP A 38 -19.53 10.12 -5.23
CA ASP A 38 -18.50 9.55 -6.12
C ASP A 38 -19.05 8.34 -6.91
N ILE A 39 -19.84 7.49 -6.28
CA ILE A 39 -20.51 6.36 -6.95
C ILE A 39 -21.52 6.88 -7.99
N GLN A 40 -22.29 7.92 -7.68
CA GLN A 40 -23.25 8.51 -8.63
C GLN A 40 -22.55 9.13 -9.83
N ASN A 41 -21.44 9.84 -9.60
CA ASN A 41 -20.61 10.41 -10.66
C ASN A 41 -20.05 9.31 -11.56
N PHE A 42 -19.57 8.21 -10.97
CA PHE A 42 -19.14 7.05 -11.75
C PHE A 42 -20.26 6.50 -12.64
N VAL A 43 -21.49 6.39 -12.10
CA VAL A 43 -22.65 5.93 -12.88
C VAL A 43 -23.02 6.92 -13.98
N ASP A 44 -22.92 8.23 -13.74
CA ASP A 44 -23.17 9.26 -14.75
C ASP A 44 -22.11 9.21 -15.87
N GLU A 45 -20.85 8.97 -15.53
CA GLU A 45 -19.73 8.91 -16.49
C GLU A 45 -19.72 7.61 -17.30
N GLN A 46 -19.94 6.47 -16.65
CA GLN A 46 -19.84 5.14 -17.27
C GLN A 46 -21.18 4.61 -17.76
N GLY A 47 -22.31 5.23 -17.37
CA GLY A 47 -23.66 4.78 -17.70
C GLY A 47 -24.04 3.42 -17.09
N ARG A 48 -23.22 2.89 -16.17
CA ARG A 48 -23.39 1.57 -15.56
C ARG A 48 -23.16 1.60 -14.05
N VAL A 49 -23.80 0.69 -13.34
CA VAL A 49 -23.58 0.49 -11.89
C VAL A 49 -22.23 -0.22 -11.68
N PRO A 50 -21.43 0.17 -10.68
CA PRO A 50 -20.19 -0.54 -10.35
C PRO A 50 -20.45 -2.02 -10.04
N PHE A 51 -19.61 -2.91 -10.59
CA PHE A 51 -19.70 -4.35 -10.37
C PHE A 51 -18.37 -4.94 -9.89
N HIS A 52 -18.43 -6.12 -9.27
CA HIS A 52 -17.26 -6.85 -8.81
C HIS A 52 -16.60 -7.59 -9.98
N GLY A 53 -15.79 -6.88 -10.76
CA GLY A 53 -15.01 -7.44 -11.87
C GLY A 53 -13.51 -7.46 -11.59
N GLU A 54 -12.82 -8.50 -12.07
CA GLU A 54 -11.36 -8.50 -12.16
C GLU A 54 -10.86 -7.59 -13.29
N ASP A 55 -11.64 -7.48 -14.38
CA ASP A 55 -11.36 -6.63 -15.55
C ASP A 55 -11.63 -5.13 -15.33
N GLY A 56 -12.29 -4.78 -14.23
CA GLY A 56 -12.65 -3.40 -13.88
C GLY A 56 -11.51 -2.62 -13.23
N ASP A 57 -11.58 -1.29 -13.31
CA ASP A 57 -10.66 -0.40 -12.60
C ASP A 57 -10.74 -0.62 -11.08
N ILE A 58 -9.65 -0.39 -10.36
CA ILE A 58 -9.55 -0.54 -8.90
C ILE A 58 -10.64 0.29 -8.20
N PHE A 59 -10.96 1.46 -8.76
CA PHE A 59 -12.01 2.33 -8.23
C PHE A 59 -13.41 1.77 -8.44
N GLU A 60 -13.70 1.14 -9.59
CA GLU A 60 -15.00 0.48 -9.85
C GLU A 60 -15.25 -0.63 -8.82
N ARG A 61 -14.22 -1.44 -8.52
CA ARG A 61 -14.31 -2.47 -7.49
C ARG A 61 -14.54 -1.88 -6.10
N LEU A 62 -13.86 -0.78 -5.77
CA LEU A 62 -14.06 -0.08 -4.51
C LEU A 62 -15.48 0.50 -4.39
N TYR A 63 -16.00 1.08 -5.47
CA TYR A 63 -17.35 1.62 -5.54
C TYR A 63 -18.41 0.53 -5.42
N ALA A 64 -18.20 -0.64 -6.03
CA ALA A 64 -19.09 -1.80 -5.91
C ALA A 64 -19.20 -2.28 -4.46
N VAL A 65 -18.05 -2.52 -3.80
CA VAL A 65 -18.03 -2.93 -2.38
C VAL A 65 -18.66 -1.88 -1.47
N ARG A 66 -18.42 -0.60 -1.75
CA ARG A 66 -18.98 0.49 -0.96
C ARG A 66 -20.49 0.60 -1.14
N LEU A 67 -21.00 0.45 -2.36
CA LEU A 67 -22.42 0.46 -2.67
C LEU A 67 -23.14 -0.69 -1.96
N ASP A 68 -22.57 -1.90 -1.98
CA ASP A 68 -23.12 -3.05 -1.27
C ASP A 68 -23.18 -2.83 0.23
N ARG A 69 -22.12 -2.25 0.81
CA ARG A 69 -22.12 -1.93 2.24
C ARG A 69 -23.14 -0.85 2.61
N ILE A 70 -23.33 0.14 1.75
CA ILE A 70 -24.37 1.17 1.90
C ILE A 70 -25.77 0.52 1.83
N ARG A 71 -25.97 -0.42 0.90
CA ARG A 71 -27.20 -1.21 0.80
C ARG A 71 -27.39 -2.11 2.02
N ALA A 72 -26.36 -2.71 2.60
CA ALA A 72 -26.52 -3.56 3.79
C ALA A 72 -26.89 -2.78 5.06
N LEU A 73 -26.47 -1.52 5.17
CA LEU A 73 -26.68 -0.70 6.37
C LEU A 73 -27.91 0.22 6.21
N GLY A 74 -29.01 -0.15 6.87
CA GLY A 74 -30.26 0.64 6.83
C GLY A 74 -30.12 2.11 7.24
N GLU A 75 -29.22 2.41 8.19
CA GLU A 75 -28.89 3.79 8.57
C GLU A 75 -28.33 4.61 7.40
N CYS A 76 -27.49 3.98 6.55
CA CYS A 76 -26.91 4.63 5.38
C CYS A 76 -27.98 4.85 4.29
N ARG A 77 -28.92 3.91 4.11
CA ARG A 77 -30.06 4.08 3.19
C ARG A 77 -30.88 5.32 3.57
N SER A 78 -31.26 5.46 4.84
CA SER A 78 -32.04 6.61 5.32
C SER A 78 -31.31 7.94 5.18
N LEU A 79 -29.99 7.96 5.41
CA LEU A 79 -29.15 9.15 5.25
C LEU A 79 -28.98 9.56 3.79
N LEU A 80 -28.89 8.59 2.88
CA LEU A 80 -28.58 8.81 1.46
C LEU A 80 -29.82 8.87 0.56
N ALA A 81 -31.00 8.47 1.04
CA ALA A 81 -32.27 8.58 0.33
C ALA A 81 -32.52 9.93 -0.37
N PRO A 82 -32.27 11.12 0.25
CA PRO A 82 -32.48 12.39 -0.43
C PRO A 82 -31.44 12.71 -1.51
N PHE A 83 -30.32 11.98 -1.54
CA PHE A 83 -29.25 12.14 -2.52
C PHE A 83 -29.38 11.17 -3.69
N ASP A 84 -30.18 10.11 -3.56
CA ASP A 84 -30.31 9.07 -4.58
C ASP A 84 -31.16 9.50 -5.78
N ARG A 85 -30.51 10.02 -6.81
CA ARG A 85 -31.16 10.46 -8.07
C ARG A 85 -31.36 9.33 -9.06
N GLN A 86 -30.49 8.32 -9.00
CA GLN A 86 -30.37 7.23 -9.97
C GLN A 86 -31.05 5.95 -9.47
N GLY A 87 -31.59 5.95 -8.24
CA GLY A 87 -32.24 4.79 -7.64
C GLY A 87 -31.26 3.68 -7.24
N LEU A 88 -30.01 4.02 -6.92
CA LEU A 88 -28.96 3.05 -6.58
C LEU A 88 -29.20 2.35 -5.23
N LEU A 89 -29.98 2.97 -4.33
CA LEU A 89 -30.28 2.44 -3.00
C LEU A 89 -31.49 1.50 -3.00
N LEU A 90 -32.37 1.62 -4.00
CA LEU A 90 -33.47 0.70 -4.21
C LEU A 90 -32.88 -0.57 -4.84
N GLU A 91 -33.19 -1.71 -4.22
CA GLU A 91 -32.86 -3.04 -4.74
C GLU A 91 -33.44 -3.17 -6.16
N SER A 92 -32.62 -2.92 -7.18
CA SER A 92 -32.57 -3.92 -8.22
C SER A 92 -31.86 -5.09 -7.58
N GLU A 93 -32.52 -6.22 -7.55
CA GLU A 93 -32.02 -7.54 -7.16
C GLU A 93 -30.72 -7.85 -7.94
N CYS A 94 -29.62 -7.20 -7.59
CA CYS A 94 -28.30 -7.68 -7.90
C CYS A 94 -28.13 -8.84 -6.94
N ASN A 95 -28.60 -10.02 -7.37
CA ASN A 95 -27.89 -11.29 -7.44
C ASN A 95 -26.58 -11.38 -6.64
N SER A 96 -26.58 -10.90 -5.39
CA SER A 96 -25.56 -11.19 -4.42
C SER A 96 -25.89 -12.61 -3.98
N SER A 97 -25.25 -13.56 -4.65
CA SER A 97 -24.97 -14.87 -4.05
C SER A 97 -26.17 -15.69 -3.57
N THR A 98 -27.39 -15.49 -4.10
CA THR A 98 -28.52 -16.41 -3.90
C THR A 98 -28.52 -17.59 -4.86
N SER A 99 -27.40 -17.91 -5.48
CA SER A 99 -27.15 -19.27 -5.97
C SER A 99 -26.30 -20.06 -4.97
N ALA A 100 -25.32 -19.44 -4.31
CA ALA A 100 -24.41 -20.17 -3.42
C ALA A 100 -25.09 -20.74 -2.16
N GLU A 101 -26.11 -20.07 -1.60
CA GLU A 101 -26.83 -20.58 -0.42
C GLU A 101 -27.87 -21.69 -0.73
N MET A 102 -28.18 -21.94 -2.00
CA MET A 102 -29.07 -23.04 -2.43
C MET A 102 -28.35 -24.15 -3.20
N MET A 103 -27.04 -24.03 -3.39
CA MET A 103 -26.21 -25.04 -4.05
C MET A 103 -25.66 -26.01 -3.02
N ASN A 104 -25.85 -27.30 -3.28
CA ASN A 104 -25.23 -28.35 -2.48
C ASN A 104 -23.71 -28.31 -2.67
N ASP A 105 -22.94 -28.87 -1.73
CA ASP A 105 -21.47 -28.91 -1.79
C ASP A 105 -20.96 -29.49 -3.12
N ASP A 106 -21.68 -30.47 -3.69
CA ASP A 106 -21.38 -31.09 -4.98
C ASP A 106 -21.59 -30.13 -6.18
N ASP A 107 -22.61 -29.27 -6.12
CA ASP A 107 -22.89 -28.30 -7.19
C ASP A 107 -21.86 -27.17 -7.18
N LEU A 108 -21.41 -26.76 -5.99
CA LEU A 108 -20.31 -25.81 -5.81
C LEU A 108 -18.97 -26.37 -6.34
N LEU A 109 -18.71 -27.66 -6.10
CA LEU A 109 -17.52 -28.35 -6.60
C LEU A 109 -17.49 -28.38 -8.13
N ALA A 110 -18.63 -28.67 -8.77
CA ALA A 110 -18.75 -28.72 -10.22
C ALA A 110 -18.52 -27.35 -10.89
N GLU A 111 -18.99 -26.25 -10.29
CA GLU A 111 -18.66 -24.91 -10.79
C GLU A 111 -17.18 -24.56 -10.62
N LEU A 112 -16.57 -24.96 -9.49
CA LEU A 112 -15.15 -24.73 -9.23
C LEU A 112 -14.24 -25.48 -10.22
N GLU A 113 -14.62 -26.70 -10.62
CA GLU A 113 -13.92 -27.49 -11.63
C GLU A 113 -13.93 -26.83 -13.02
N GLY A 114 -14.97 -26.05 -13.35
CA GLY A 114 -15.07 -25.30 -14.61
C GLY A 114 -14.28 -23.98 -14.63
N ILE A 115 -14.04 -23.37 -13.45
CA ILE A 115 -13.27 -22.13 -13.29
C ILE A 115 -11.75 -22.41 -13.24
N ALA A 116 -11.34 -23.67 -13.04
CA ALA A 116 -9.95 -24.12 -13.14
C ALA A 116 -9.38 -24.11 -14.58
N GLY A 117 -9.87 -23.20 -15.43
CA GLY A 117 -9.39 -22.95 -16.78
C GLY A 117 -8.07 -22.15 -16.80
N VAL A 118 -6.97 -22.87 -17.06
CA VAL A 118 -5.76 -22.42 -17.80
C VAL A 118 -4.78 -21.45 -17.11
N THR A 119 -5.04 -20.98 -15.90
CA THR A 119 -4.02 -20.25 -15.13
C THR A 119 -3.74 -20.96 -13.82
N ASP A 120 -2.72 -21.81 -13.86
CA ASP A 120 -2.06 -22.30 -12.65
C ASP A 120 -1.77 -21.07 -11.75
N ILE A 121 -2.40 -20.98 -10.59
CA ILE A 121 -2.20 -19.88 -9.62
C ILE A 121 -0.73 -19.84 -9.14
N THR A 122 0.04 -20.88 -9.45
CA THR A 122 1.49 -20.99 -9.28
C THR A 122 2.30 -20.25 -10.36
N GLU A 123 1.70 -19.88 -11.49
CA GLU A 123 2.33 -19.14 -12.59
C GLU A 123 2.20 -17.62 -12.39
N LEU A 124 3.29 -17.01 -11.91
CA LEU A 124 3.40 -15.55 -11.79
C LEU A 124 3.53 -14.89 -13.17
N ARG A 125 2.42 -14.39 -13.75
CA ARG A 125 2.42 -13.73 -15.08
C ARG A 125 2.75 -12.23 -15.06
N HIS A 126 2.37 -11.53 -13.98
CA HIS A 126 2.48 -10.06 -13.88
C HIS A 126 3.60 -9.58 -12.94
N VAL A 127 4.33 -10.51 -12.34
CA VAL A 127 5.44 -10.21 -11.43
C VAL A 127 6.67 -10.94 -11.93
N ARG A 128 7.83 -10.28 -11.95
CA ARG A 128 9.11 -10.93 -12.26
C ARG A 128 9.25 -12.19 -11.42
N ALA A 129 9.52 -13.31 -12.07
CA ALA A 129 9.73 -14.59 -11.40
C ALA A 129 10.76 -14.40 -10.28
N SER A 130 10.58 -15.11 -9.17
CA SER A 130 11.50 -15.05 -8.04
C SER A 130 12.96 -15.38 -8.45
N ALA A 131 13.16 -16.15 -9.52
CA ALA A 131 14.45 -16.39 -10.15
C ALA A 131 15.09 -15.10 -10.71
N ASP A 132 14.32 -14.23 -11.38
CA ASP A 132 14.80 -12.96 -11.92
C ASP A 132 15.03 -11.91 -10.82
N LYS A 133 14.27 -11.97 -9.72
CA LYS A 133 14.52 -11.12 -8.53
C LYS A 133 15.84 -11.50 -7.85
N ARG A 134 16.14 -12.79 -7.74
CA ARG A 134 17.43 -13.29 -7.21
C ARG A 134 18.61 -13.00 -8.12
N ALA A 135 18.39 -12.80 -9.42
CA ALA A 135 19.43 -12.39 -10.36
C ALA A 135 19.68 -10.87 -10.33
N ALA A 136 18.66 -10.06 -10.00
CA ALA A 136 18.78 -8.61 -9.90
C ALA A 136 19.34 -8.13 -8.54
N GLU A 137 19.20 -8.95 -7.50
CA GLU A 137 19.94 -8.81 -6.25
C GLU A 137 21.24 -9.61 -6.40
N GLU A 138 22.37 -8.97 -6.72
CA GLU A 138 23.70 -9.58 -6.60
C GLU A 138 23.97 -9.94 -5.12
N ILE A 139 23.33 -10.99 -4.63
CA ILE A 139 23.58 -11.54 -3.30
C ILE A 139 24.93 -12.23 -3.41
N ALA A 140 25.98 -11.53 -2.95
CA ALA A 140 27.30 -12.12 -2.81
C ALA A 140 27.20 -13.37 -1.93
N ASN A 141 27.32 -14.54 -2.55
CA ASN A 141 27.30 -15.82 -1.83
C ASN A 141 28.56 -15.94 -0.98
N ARG A 142 28.39 -16.29 0.31
CA ARG A 142 29.51 -16.52 1.23
C ARG A 142 29.99 -17.95 1.07
N ILE A 143 31.20 -18.13 0.56
CA ILE A 143 31.86 -19.43 0.44
C ILE A 143 33.00 -19.48 1.47
N ILE A 144 33.21 -20.65 2.07
CA ILE A 144 34.34 -20.87 2.99
C ILE A 144 35.63 -20.71 2.19
N CYS A 145 36.56 -19.90 2.69
CA CYS A 145 37.88 -19.74 2.10
C CYS A 145 38.80 -20.88 2.58
N GLU A 146 39.11 -21.82 1.69
CA GLU A 146 40.03 -22.94 1.99
C GLU A 146 41.45 -22.45 2.31
N ASP A 147 41.90 -21.37 1.65
CA ASP A 147 43.23 -20.78 1.80
C ASP A 147 43.34 -19.75 2.94
N PHE A 148 42.38 -19.74 3.87
CA PHE A 148 42.32 -18.76 4.96
C PHE A 148 43.61 -18.71 5.81
N LYS A 149 44.39 -19.80 5.85
CA LYS A 149 45.68 -19.85 6.56
C LYS A 149 46.67 -18.79 6.06
N GLU A 150 46.65 -18.46 4.77
CA GLU A 150 47.54 -17.45 4.18
C GLU A 150 47.14 -16.02 4.57
N PHE A 151 45.83 -15.77 4.67
CA PHE A 151 45.28 -14.44 5.00
C PHE A 151 45.18 -14.17 6.51
N LYS A 152 45.12 -15.23 7.34
CA LYS A 152 45.06 -15.15 8.82
C LYS A 152 46.05 -14.15 9.45
N PRO A 153 47.36 -14.12 9.09
CA PRO A 153 48.29 -13.15 9.67
C PRO A 153 47.94 -11.70 9.32
N LEU A 154 47.36 -11.44 8.14
CA LEU A 154 46.97 -10.10 7.73
C LEU A 154 45.86 -9.55 8.63
N PHE A 155 44.81 -10.34 8.87
CA PHE A 155 43.72 -9.95 9.78
C PHE A 155 44.19 -9.73 11.22
N LYS A 156 45.15 -10.53 11.68
CA LYS A 156 45.72 -10.36 13.03
C LYS A 156 46.44 -9.02 13.16
N LYS A 157 47.29 -8.68 12.18
CA LYS A 157 47.99 -7.38 12.12
C LYS A 157 47.01 -6.21 12.11
N VAL A 158 45.97 -6.27 11.25
CA VAL A 158 44.98 -5.18 11.18
C VAL A 158 44.23 -5.00 12.51
N LYS A 159 43.88 -6.07 13.21
CA LYS A 159 43.24 -5.98 14.53
C LYS A 159 44.15 -5.34 15.57
N GLU A 160 45.43 -5.73 15.61
CA GLU A 160 46.42 -5.13 16.52
C GLU A 160 46.64 -3.64 16.19
N GLU A 161 46.75 -3.29 14.90
CA GLU A 161 46.92 -1.91 14.44
C GLU A 161 45.70 -1.02 14.72
N MET A 162 44.47 -1.54 14.61
CA MET A 162 43.27 -0.81 15.02
C MET A 162 43.17 -0.66 16.55
N ALA A 163 43.56 -1.68 17.32
CA ALA A 163 43.54 -1.61 18.78
C ALA A 163 44.59 -0.62 19.33
N SER A 164 45.73 -0.50 18.65
CA SER A 164 46.80 0.46 18.99
C SER A 164 46.52 1.88 18.48
N GLY A 165 45.45 2.10 17.73
CA GLY A 165 45.11 3.41 17.14
C GLY A 165 45.98 3.82 15.95
N MET A 166 46.84 2.93 15.42
CA MET A 166 47.64 3.22 14.23
C MET A 166 46.81 3.21 12.94
N ARG A 167 45.62 2.57 12.95
CA ARG A 167 44.67 2.58 11.84
C ARG A 167 43.30 3.08 12.28
N GLU A 168 42.72 3.93 11.44
CA GLU A 168 41.37 4.46 11.63
C GLU A 168 40.41 3.97 10.53
N THR A 169 39.17 3.70 10.90
CA THR A 169 38.10 3.34 9.96
C THR A 169 37.47 4.60 9.38
N ARG A 170 37.33 4.68 8.06
CA ARG A 170 36.66 5.79 7.36
C ARG A 170 35.34 5.34 6.75
N LEU A 171 34.38 6.27 6.65
CA LEU A 171 33.10 6.00 5.97
C LEU A 171 33.34 5.76 4.48
N PHE A 172 32.73 4.71 3.95
CA PHE A 172 32.77 4.34 2.54
C PHE A 172 31.90 5.29 1.72
N GLN A 173 32.47 5.98 0.72
CA GLN A 173 31.76 7.04 -0.03
C GLN A 173 31.31 6.59 -1.43
N THR A 174 32.09 5.79 -2.15
CA THR A 174 31.74 5.33 -3.51
C THR A 174 32.23 3.92 -3.81
N MET A 175 31.38 3.12 -4.48
CA MET A 175 31.65 1.73 -4.89
C MET A 175 32.81 1.59 -5.90
N ALA A 176 33.16 2.65 -6.62
CA ALA A 176 34.17 2.64 -7.67
C ALA A 176 35.64 2.59 -7.17
N GLU A 177 35.86 2.54 -5.85
CA GLU A 177 37.20 2.62 -5.24
C GLU A 177 37.73 1.29 -4.68
N ILE A 178 37.01 0.18 -4.86
CA ILE A 178 37.44 -1.13 -4.35
C ILE A 178 38.68 -1.58 -5.13
N LYS A 179 39.85 -1.57 -4.48
CA LYS A 179 41.12 -2.05 -5.05
C LYS A 179 41.61 -3.31 -4.33
N ARG A 180 42.34 -4.13 -5.07
CA ARG A 180 43.09 -5.28 -4.51
C ARG A 180 43.97 -4.83 -3.35
N ASN A 181 44.13 -5.72 -2.38
CA ASN A 181 44.90 -5.56 -1.15
C ASN A 181 44.37 -4.50 -0.17
N GLN A 182 43.09 -4.11 -0.28
CA GLN A 182 42.44 -3.20 0.67
C GLN A 182 41.55 -3.95 1.68
N PHE A 183 41.34 -3.31 2.84
CA PHE A 183 40.46 -3.79 3.90
C PHE A 183 39.20 -2.94 3.99
N PHE A 184 38.07 -3.61 4.16
CA PHE A 184 36.77 -2.98 4.34
C PHE A 184 36.03 -3.58 5.53
N ILE A 185 35.00 -2.90 6.01
CA ILE A 185 34.09 -3.43 7.03
C ILE A 185 32.73 -3.66 6.37
N VAL A 186 32.32 -4.92 6.28
CA VAL A 186 31.06 -5.33 5.68
C VAL A 186 30.21 -5.99 6.76
N GLY A 187 29.10 -5.35 7.16
CA GLY A 187 28.21 -5.88 8.19
C GLY A 187 28.90 -6.12 9.55
N GLY A 188 29.89 -5.30 9.90
CA GLY A 188 30.67 -5.45 11.14
C GLY A 188 31.82 -6.47 11.08
N GLN A 189 32.07 -7.10 9.92
CA GLN A 189 33.20 -8.01 9.72
C GLN A 189 34.28 -7.34 8.87
N ILE A 190 35.56 -7.60 9.19
CA ILE A 190 36.69 -7.15 8.38
C ILE A 190 36.77 -8.04 7.13
N ALA A 191 36.70 -7.43 5.95
CA ALA A 191 36.88 -8.05 4.65
C ALA A 191 38.22 -7.60 4.04
N TYR A 192 38.86 -8.48 3.28
CA TYR A 192 40.09 -8.22 2.54
C TYR A 192 39.87 -8.52 1.07
N VAL A 193 40.23 -7.60 0.18
CA VAL A 193 40.11 -7.78 -1.28
C VAL A 193 41.38 -8.46 -1.78
N ALA A 194 41.33 -9.78 -1.96
CA ALA A 194 42.48 -10.54 -2.48
C ALA A 194 42.64 -10.37 -4.01
N GLU A 195 41.54 -10.31 -4.76
CA GLU A 195 41.49 -10.21 -6.24
C GLU A 195 40.40 -9.26 -6.73
#